data_AF-A0A642C3V0-F1
#
_entry.id   AF-A0A642C3V0-F1
#
_cell.length_a   1.000
_cell.length_b   1.000
_cell.length_c   1.000
_cell.angle_alpha   90.00
_cell.angle_beta   90.00
_cell.angle_gamma   90.00
#
_symmetry.space_group_name_H-M   'P 1'
#
loop_
_entity.id
_entity.type
_entity.pdbx_description
1 polymer ?
#
loop_
_entity_poly.entity_id
_entity_poly.type
_entity_poly.pdbx_seq_one_letter_code
_entity_poly.pdbx_strand_id
1 'polypeptide(L)'
;MRTLIILLLCTNTSFAIAQISPKAVEKNNQSVKTAGFFNDSDSLNKAIHLSDEAIALEPSYKLAYANKIKYLMALGQKEKALQTMLQMEKFSPDDPYYILGKGMMLEENAKKSLAM
;
A
#
# COMPACT_ATOMS: atom_id res chain seq x y z
N MET A 1 -21.92 31.64 -27.67
CA MET A 1 -20.69 31.95 -26.91
C MET A 1 -21.07 32.15 -25.46
N ARG A 2 -20.39 31.39 -24.60
CA ARG A 2 -20.03 31.70 -23.21
C ARG A 2 -21.16 31.91 -22.17
N THR A 3 -21.05 31.02 -21.18
CA THR A 3 -21.27 31.25 -19.74
C THR A 3 -22.70 31.50 -19.28
N LEU A 4 -23.32 30.47 -18.72
CA LEU A 4 -23.50 30.35 -17.27
C LEU A 4 -24.10 28.95 -16.99
N ILE A 5 -23.23 27.96 -16.72
CA ILE A 5 -23.68 26.70 -16.11
C ILE A 5 -23.81 26.98 -14.62
N ILE A 6 -25.06 27.27 -14.25
CA ILE A 6 -25.76 26.95 -13.00
C ILE A 6 -24.86 26.69 -11.79
N LEU A 7 -24.78 27.73 -10.96
CA LEU A 7 -24.43 27.64 -9.54
C LEU A 7 -25.69 27.13 -8.80
N LEU A 8 -25.71 25.88 -8.31
CA LEU A 8 -26.67 25.48 -7.28
C LEU A 8 -26.19 24.26 -6.45
N LEU A 9 -25.60 24.61 -5.30
CA LEU A 9 -25.82 24.06 -3.94
C LEU A 9 -25.49 22.59 -3.59
N CYS A 10 -25.15 22.43 -2.31
CA CYS A 10 -24.98 21.20 -1.50
C CYS A 10 -23.57 20.56 -1.61
N THR A 11 -22.62 20.73 -0.68
CA THR A 11 -22.73 20.62 0.79
C THR A 11 -21.52 21.29 1.45
N ASN A 12 -21.74 22.37 2.20
CA ASN A 12 -20.81 22.79 3.26
C ASN A 12 -21.04 21.91 4.52
N THR A 13 -20.92 20.60 4.32
CA THR A 13 -20.76 19.59 5.37
C THR A 13 -19.96 18.48 4.74
N SER A 14 -18.65 18.51 4.84
CA SER A 14 -17.86 17.32 4.53
C SER A 14 -16.58 17.41 5.33
N PHE A 15 -16.40 16.41 6.21
CA PHE A 15 -15.11 15.88 6.60
C PHE A 15 -14.04 16.32 5.59
N ALA A 16 -12.97 16.96 6.04
CA ALA A 16 -11.75 16.98 5.24
C ALA A 16 -11.38 15.50 5.05
N ILE A 17 -11.86 14.87 3.98
CA ILE A 17 -11.36 13.57 3.56
C ILE A 17 -9.90 13.89 3.27
N ALA A 18 -9.00 13.46 4.15
CA ALA A 18 -7.58 13.62 3.94
C ALA A 18 -7.26 12.94 2.60
N GLN A 19 -7.11 13.77 1.57
CA GLN A 19 -6.85 13.27 0.23
C GLN A 19 -5.43 12.74 0.23
N ILE A 20 -5.26 11.48 -0.19
CA ILE A 20 -3.93 10.87 -0.35
C ILE A 20 -3.07 11.79 -1.21
N SER A 21 -1.84 12.03 -0.76
CA SER A 21 -0.85 12.85 -1.49
C SER A 21 -0.77 12.45 -2.97
N PRO A 22 -1.04 13.37 -3.93
CA PRO A 22 -0.94 13.06 -5.35
C PRO A 22 0.43 12.50 -5.76
N LYS A 23 1.49 12.97 -5.10
CA LYS A 23 2.86 12.49 -5.32
C LYS A 23 3.06 11.06 -4.81
N ALA A 24 2.43 10.69 -3.69
CA ALA A 24 2.43 9.30 -3.22
C ALA A 24 1.68 8.38 -4.20
N VAL A 25 0.55 8.84 -4.74
CA VAL A 25 -0.19 8.11 -5.79
C VAL A 25 0.67 7.91 -7.03
N GLU A 26 1.34 8.96 -7.50
CA GLU A 26 2.24 8.89 -8.66
C GLU A 26 3.37 7.87 -8.44
N LYS A 27 4.05 7.91 -7.29
CA LYS A 27 5.12 6.97 -6.94
C LYS A 27 4.64 5.53 -6.88
N ASN A 28 3.46 5.29 -6.29
CA ASN A 28 2.87 3.96 -6.30
C ASN A 28 2.50 3.49 -7.71
N ASN A 29 1.99 4.36 -8.58
CA ASN A 29 1.69 4.00 -9.97
C ASN A 29 2.96 3.65 -10.74
N GLN A 30 4.05 4.38 -10.51
CA GLN A 30 5.37 4.03 -11.04
C GLN A 30 5.82 2.67 -10.52
N SER A 31 5.67 2.40 -9.22
CA SER A 31 5.97 1.11 -8.60
C SER A 31 5.25 -0.05 -9.29
N VAL A 32 3.94 0.06 -9.49
CA VAL A 32 3.12 -0.95 -10.18
C VAL A 32 3.59 -1.15 -11.61
N LYS A 33 3.84 -0.06 -12.35
CA LYS A 33 4.35 -0.14 -13.72
C LYS A 33 5.71 -0.82 -13.79
N THR A 34 6.62 -0.51 -12.86
CA THR A 34 7.97 -1.08 -12.79
C THR A 34 7.93 -2.57 -12.45
N ALA A 35 7.04 -3.03 -11.58
CA ALA A 35 6.92 -4.45 -11.25
C ALA A 35 6.45 -5.32 -12.43
N GLY A 36 5.65 -4.76 -13.35
CA GLY A 36 5.19 -5.44 -14.55
C GLY A 36 4.55 -6.81 -14.26
N PHE A 37 5.15 -7.87 -14.81
CA PHE A 37 4.68 -9.26 -14.66
C PHE A 37 5.39 -10.06 -13.56
N PHE A 38 6.16 -9.41 -12.67
CA PHE A 38 6.81 -10.07 -11.52
C PHE A 38 7.82 -11.16 -11.90
N ASN A 39 8.42 -11.06 -13.08
CA ASN A 39 9.36 -12.06 -13.61
C ASN A 39 10.83 -11.69 -13.44
N ASP A 40 11.13 -10.48 -12.98
CA ASP A 40 12.49 -9.97 -12.82
C ASP A 40 12.70 -9.42 -11.40
N SER A 41 13.76 -9.91 -10.73
CA SER A 41 14.05 -9.55 -9.35
C SER A 41 14.51 -8.10 -9.21
N ASP A 42 15.23 -7.57 -10.20
CA ASP A 42 15.70 -6.18 -10.19
C ASP A 42 14.54 -5.20 -10.31
N SER A 43 13.59 -5.50 -11.19
CA SER A 43 12.34 -4.74 -11.35
C SER A 43 11.50 -4.77 -10.08
N LEU A 44 11.40 -5.92 -9.40
CA LEU A 44 10.71 -6.02 -8.12
C LEU A 44 11.40 -5.20 -7.01
N ASN A 45 12.72 -5.24 -6.92
CA ASN A 45 13.46 -4.41 -5.95
C ASN A 45 13.27 -2.90 -6.23
N LYS A 46 13.30 -2.48 -7.50
CA LYS A 46 12.99 -1.08 -7.88
C LYS A 46 11.55 -0.70 -7.54
N ALA A 47 10.59 -1.60 -7.78
CA ALA A 47 9.20 -1.37 -7.41
C ALA A 47 9.03 -1.23 -5.90
N ILE A 48 9.73 -2.02 -5.09
CA ILE A 48 9.75 -1.88 -3.62
C ILE A 48 10.26 -0.50 -3.22
N HIS A 49 11.37 -0.03 -3.78
CA HIS A 49 11.89 1.32 -3.51
C HIS A 49 10.86 2.42 -3.85
N LEU A 50 10.16 2.31 -4.98
CA LEU A 50 9.11 3.26 -5.35
C LEU A 50 7.90 3.21 -4.40
N SER A 51 7.57 2.02 -3.87
CA SER A 51 6.55 1.88 -2.84
C SER A 51 7.00 2.51 -1.51
N ASP A 52 8.27 2.37 -1.13
CA ASP A 52 8.84 3.02 0.05
C ASP A 52 8.78 4.55 -0.06
N GLU A 53 9.09 5.11 -1.23
CA GLU A 53 8.93 6.54 -1.49
C GLU A 53 7.46 6.99 -1.37
N ALA A 54 6.51 6.21 -1.89
CA ALA A 54 5.09 6.50 -1.74
C ALA A 54 4.64 6.49 -0.28
N ILE A 55 5.10 5.51 0.51
CA ILE A 55 4.84 5.40 1.95
C ILE A 55 5.44 6.57 2.73
N ALA A 56 6.66 6.99 2.39
CA ALA A 56 7.30 8.14 3.04
C ALA A 56 6.55 9.45 2.77
N LEU A 57 5.94 9.59 1.59
CA LEU A 57 5.13 10.75 1.22
C LEU A 57 3.73 10.74 1.84
N GLU A 58 3.14 9.56 2.04
CA GLU A 58 1.83 9.38 2.67
C GLU A 58 1.83 8.08 3.49
N PRO A 59 2.18 8.16 4.80
CA PRO A 59 2.28 6.98 5.65
C PRO A 59 0.97 6.20 5.80
N SER A 60 -0.17 6.83 5.55
CA SER A 60 -1.50 6.20 5.60
C SER A 60 -1.92 5.52 4.28
N TYR A 61 -1.09 5.57 3.23
CA TYR A 61 -1.47 5.11 1.89
C TYR A 61 -1.42 3.58 1.75
N LYS A 62 -2.52 2.93 2.15
CA LYS A 62 -2.68 1.46 2.22
C LYS A 62 -2.24 0.72 0.95
N LEU A 63 -2.52 1.26 -0.24
CA LEU A 63 -2.19 0.60 -1.51
C LEU A 63 -0.68 0.45 -1.71
N ALA A 64 0.14 1.41 -1.26
CA ALA A 64 1.60 1.32 -1.37
C ALA A 64 2.17 0.19 -0.51
N TYR A 65 1.64 0.00 0.70
CA TYR A 65 1.99 -1.15 1.56
C TYR A 65 1.59 -2.47 0.92
N ALA A 66 0.35 -2.59 0.42
CA ALA A 66 -0.14 -3.80 -0.22
C ALA A 66 0.72 -4.21 -1.43
N ASN A 67 1.10 -3.23 -2.28
CA ASN A 67 1.98 -3.46 -3.41
C ASN A 67 3.37 -3.91 -2.96
N LYS A 68 3.99 -3.20 -2.00
CA LYS A 68 5.29 -3.60 -1.41
C LYS A 68 5.27 -5.03 -0.87
N ILE A 69 4.25 -5.38 -0.10
CA ILE A 69 4.07 -6.73 0.46
C ILE A 69 4.00 -7.76 -0.66
N LYS A 70 3.23 -7.50 -1.72
CA LYS A 70 3.13 -8.39 -2.88
C LYS A 70 4.49 -8.60 -3.56
N TYR A 71 5.29 -7.55 -3.74
CA TYR A 71 6.62 -7.66 -4.34
C TYR A 71 7.59 -8.44 -3.44
N LEU A 72 7.57 -8.17 -2.13
CA LEU A 72 8.39 -8.90 -1.16
C LEU A 72 8.05 -10.39 -1.13
N MET A 73 6.76 -10.73 -1.18
CA MET A 73 6.30 -12.12 -1.26
C MET A 73 6.75 -12.78 -2.57
N ALA A 74 6.69 -12.09 -3.70
CA ALA A 74 7.19 -12.60 -4.98
C ALA A 74 8.70 -12.85 -4.97
N LEU A 75 9.46 -12.07 -4.21
CA LEU A 75 10.90 -12.29 -3.96
C LEU A 75 11.18 -13.33 -2.86
N GLY A 76 10.16 -13.93 -2.26
CA GLY A 76 10.31 -14.85 -1.12
C GLY A 76 10.76 -14.20 0.20
N GLN A 77 10.77 -12.87 0.29
CA GLN A 77 11.20 -12.10 1.46
C GLN A 77 10.07 -11.96 2.50
N LYS A 78 9.56 -13.10 2.99
CA LYS A 78 8.34 -13.18 3.82
C LYS A 78 8.46 -12.41 5.14
N GLU A 79 9.61 -12.44 5.79
CA GLU A 79 9.83 -11.73 7.06
C GLU A 79 9.71 -10.21 6.89
N LYS A 80 10.25 -9.65 5.80
CA LYS A 80 10.11 -8.23 5.46
C LYS A 80 8.67 -7.88 5.08
N ALA A 81 7.96 -8.80 4.42
CA ALA A 81 6.54 -8.63 4.10
C ALA A 81 5.70 -8.52 5.39
N LEU A 82 5.94 -9.40 6.37
CA LEU A 82 5.31 -9.33 7.69
C LEU A 82 5.63 -8.02 8.41
N GLN A 83 6.91 -7.60 8.42
CA GLN A 83 7.28 -6.30 9.01
C GLN A 83 6.53 -5.13 8.35
N THR A 84 6.40 -5.16 7.02
CA THR A 84 5.65 -4.14 6.26
C THR A 84 4.16 -4.16 6.61
N MET A 85 3.56 -5.34 6.77
CA MET A 85 2.18 -5.48 7.24
C MET A 85 2.00 -4.86 8.63
N LEU A 86 2.90 -5.16 9.58
CA LEU A 86 2.82 -4.65 10.96
C LEU A 86 2.95 -3.13 11.06
N GLN A 87 3.60 -2.46 10.11
CA GLN A 87 3.64 -1.00 10.07
C GLN A 87 2.26 -0.37 9.90
N MET A 88 1.32 -1.08 9.27
CA MET A 88 -0.04 -0.60 9.02
C MET A 88 -0.90 -0.49 10.29
N GLU A 89 -0.51 -1.19 11.37
CA GLU A 89 -1.22 -1.22 12.65
C GLU A 89 -1.46 0.19 13.22
N LYS A 90 -0.51 1.11 13.00
CA LYS A 90 -0.55 2.47 13.56
C LYS A 90 -1.67 3.34 12.99
N PHE A 91 -2.14 3.05 11.78
CA PHE A 91 -3.10 3.90 11.08
C PHE A 91 -4.28 3.13 10.49
N SER A 92 -4.28 1.81 10.57
CA SER A 92 -5.35 0.92 10.09
C SER A 92 -5.62 -0.26 11.03
N PRO A 93 -5.67 -0.09 12.36
CA PRO A 93 -5.78 -1.21 13.30
C PRO A 93 -7.06 -2.04 13.09
N ASP A 94 -8.15 -1.37 12.71
CA ASP A 94 -9.48 -1.97 12.52
C ASP A 94 -9.78 -2.30 11.06
N ASP A 95 -8.81 -2.16 10.14
CA ASP A 95 -9.03 -2.46 8.73
C ASP A 95 -9.11 -3.99 8.52
N PRO A 96 -10.22 -4.52 7.97
CA PRO A 96 -10.39 -5.96 7.82
C PRO A 96 -9.32 -6.62 6.93
N TYR A 97 -8.80 -5.91 5.93
CA TYR A 97 -7.74 -6.44 5.06
C TYR A 97 -6.41 -6.53 5.80
N TYR A 98 -6.11 -5.54 6.64
CA TYR A 98 -4.94 -5.59 7.53
C TYR A 98 -5.05 -6.75 8.53
N ILE A 99 -6.20 -6.89 9.22
CA ILE A 99 -6.40 -7.95 10.22
C ILE A 99 -6.24 -9.33 9.58
N LEU A 100 -6.91 -9.56 8.44
CA LEU A 100 -6.80 -10.81 7.70
C LEU A 100 -5.36 -11.07 7.24
N GLY A 101 -4.71 -10.06 6.64
CA GLY A 101 -3.33 -10.17 6.15
C GLY A 101 -2.32 -10.46 7.26
N LYS A 102 -2.44 -9.80 8.43
CA LYS A 102 -1.62 -10.06 9.62
C LYS A 102 -1.82 -11.48 10.14
N GLY A 103 -3.07 -11.93 10.26
CA GLY A 103 -3.39 -13.29 10.69
C GLY A 103 -2.74 -14.36 9.82
N MET A 104 -2.91 -14.26 8.50
CA MET A 104 -2.32 -15.21 7.53
C MET A 104 -0.79 -15.27 7.62
N MET A 105 -0.12 -14.12 7.73
CA MET A 105 1.34 -14.08 7.79
C MET A 105 1.91 -14.56 9.14
N LEU A 106 1.21 -14.31 10.26
CA LEU A 106 1.62 -14.82 11.56
C LEU A 106 1.45 -16.35 11.66
N GLU A 107 0.38 -16.89 11.10
CA GLU A 107 0.16 -18.33 11.03
C GLU A 107 1.28 -19.02 10.23
N GLU A 108 1.64 -18.45 9.08
CA GLU A 108 2.74 -18.96 8.25
C GLU A 108 4.08 -18.94 9.01
N ASN A 109 4.36 -17.86 9.74
CA ASN A 109 5.59 -17.74 10.53
C ASN A 109 5.62 -18.73 11.71
N ALA A 110 4.50 -18.95 12.39
CA ALA A 110 4.38 -19.91 13.48
C ALA A 110 4.58 -21.36 13.01
N LYS A 111 4.06 -21.71 11.83
CA LYS A 111 4.29 -23.02 11.19
C LYS A 111 5.77 -23.25 10.90
N LYS A 112 6.48 -22.22 10.42
CA LYS A 112 7.93 -22.28 10.16
C LYS A 112 8.73 -22.49 11.45
N SER A 113 8.39 -21.79 12.54
CA SER A 113 9.10 -21.96 13.82
C SER A 113 8.93 -23.35 14.44
N LEU A 114 7.83 -24.05 14.15
CA LEU A 114 7.60 -25.42 14.63
C LEU A 114 8.28 -26.49 13.77
N ALA A 115 8.68 -26.15 12.53
CA ALA A 115 9.32 -27.08 11.59
C ALA A 115 10.86 -27.07 11.66
N MET A 116 11.44 -26.22 12.53
CA MET A 116 12.88 -26.13 12.81
C MET A 116 13.20 -26.82 14.13
#